data_AF-A0A7K0Q062-F1
#
_entry.id   AF-A0A7K0Q062-F1
#
_cell.length_a   1.000
_cell.length_b   1.000
_cell.length_c   1.000
_cell.angle_alpha   90.00
_cell.angle_beta   90.00
_cell.angle_gamma   90.00
#
_symmetry.space_group_name_H-M   'P 1'
#
loop_
_entity.id
_entity.type
_entity.pdbx_description
1 polymer ?
#
loop_
_entity_poly.entity_id
_entity_poly.type
_entity_poly.pdbx_seq_one_letter_code
_entity_poly.pdbx_strand_id
1 'polypeptide(L)'
;MVTAPSTATKLPALARVYRVRAGVELKEFFRQRESVVFTLMFPVILLVVFGAVLDYEIGGGVTFTQYFMAGVIAAGILGASLQNMAIGIATERSDGTLKNLAGTPMPKSAYFVGKIAQVVAVTVATIVILLVV
;
A
#
# COMPACT_ATOMS: atom_id res chain seq x y z
N MET A 1 19.65 14.01 -49.95
CA MET A 1 19.06 13.30 -48.80
C MET A 1 20.02 13.45 -47.63
N VAL A 2 19.69 14.29 -46.64
CA VAL A 2 20.50 14.47 -45.42
C VAL A 2 19.92 13.56 -44.34
N THR A 3 20.66 12.56 -43.91
CA THR A 3 20.31 11.72 -42.76
C THR A 3 20.68 12.46 -41.49
N ALA A 4 19.68 12.86 -40.69
CA ALA A 4 19.93 13.44 -39.38
C ALA A 4 20.56 12.38 -38.45
N PRO A 5 21.57 12.74 -37.63
CA PRO A 5 22.14 11.80 -36.68
C PRO A 5 21.09 11.41 -35.63
N SER A 6 20.85 10.11 -35.50
CA SER A 6 20.00 9.54 -34.44
C SER A 6 20.66 9.78 -33.08
N THR A 7 20.17 10.78 -32.36
CA THR A 7 20.58 11.02 -30.97
C THR A 7 20.02 9.87 -30.13
N ALA A 8 20.85 8.87 -29.83
CA ALA A 8 20.46 7.75 -28.98
C ALA A 8 20.11 8.27 -27.58
N THR A 9 18.81 8.42 -27.29
CA THR A 9 18.32 8.81 -25.97
C THR A 9 18.75 7.75 -24.96
N LYS A 10 19.69 8.08 -24.08
CA LYS A 10 20.12 7.17 -23.00
C LYS A 10 18.91 6.81 -22.14
N LEU A 11 18.63 5.51 -22.01
CA LEU A 11 17.56 5.02 -21.16
C LEU A 11 17.81 5.48 -19.71
N PRO A 12 16.75 5.89 -18.98
CA PRO A 12 16.89 6.30 -17.59
C PRO A 12 17.40 5.13 -16.74
N ALA A 13 18.21 5.44 -15.72
CA ALA A 13 18.72 4.44 -14.80
C ALA A 13 17.57 3.64 -14.16
N LEU A 14 17.70 2.31 -14.13
CA LEU A 14 16.66 1.40 -13.62
C LEU A 14 16.22 1.79 -12.20
N ALA A 15 17.15 2.13 -11.31
CA ALA A 15 16.84 2.57 -9.95
C ALA A 15 15.93 3.82 -9.88
N ARG A 16 15.99 4.70 -10.88
CA ARG A 16 15.09 5.86 -10.98
C ARG A 16 13.69 5.40 -11.38
N VAL A 17 13.58 4.44 -12.30
CA VAL A 17 12.30 3.87 -12.74
C VAL A 17 11.57 3.20 -11.57
N TYR A 18 12.27 2.37 -10.78
CA TYR A 18 11.70 1.73 -9.60
C TYR A 18 11.19 2.75 -8.57
N ARG A 19 12.00 3.75 -8.22
CA ARG A 19 11.61 4.79 -7.24
C ARG A 19 10.41 5.61 -7.71
N VAL A 20 10.40 6.02 -8.97
CA VAL A 20 9.28 6.79 -9.54
C VAL A 20 8.01 5.95 -9.54
N ARG A 21 8.09 4.67 -9.94
CA ARG A 21 6.91 3.79 -9.94
C ARG A 21 6.36 3.58 -8.52
N ALA A 22 7.22 3.34 -7.53
CA ALA A 22 6.79 3.23 -6.13
C ALA A 22 6.07 4.50 -5.64
N GLY A 23 6.58 5.68 -6.00
CA GLY A 23 5.93 6.95 -5.66
C GLY A 23 4.56 7.13 -6.33
N VAL A 24 4.39 6.64 -7.56
CA VAL A 24 3.11 6.67 -8.27
C VAL A 24 2.08 5.79 -7.56
N GLU A 25 2.43 4.54 -7.26
CA GLU A 25 1.55 3.58 -6.57
C GLU A 25 1.09 4.11 -5.20
N LEU A 26 2.02 4.68 -4.43
CA LEU A 26 1.70 5.26 -3.13
C LEU A 26 0.74 6.45 -3.27
N LYS A 27 1.00 7.34 -4.24
CA LYS A 27 0.14 8.50 -4.50
C LYS A 27 -1.24 8.08 -5.00
N GLU A 28 -1.33 7.02 -5.78
CA GLU A 28 -2.59 6.46 -6.26
C GLU A 28 -3.42 5.91 -5.11
N PHE A 29 -2.81 5.12 -4.22
CA PHE A 29 -3.47 4.66 -2.99
C PHE A 29 -4.01 5.85 -2.17
N PHE A 30 -3.20 6.87 -1.89
CA PHE A 30 -3.66 8.03 -1.14
C PHE A 30 -4.74 8.86 -1.84
N ARG A 31 -4.90 8.73 -3.17
CA ARG A 31 -5.98 9.37 -3.93
C ARG A 31 -7.28 8.56 -3.89
N GLN A 32 -7.20 7.25 -3.65
CA GLN A 32 -8.36 6.39 -3.40
C GLN A 32 -8.83 6.57 -1.96
N ARG A 33 -9.46 7.74 -1.69
CA ARG A 33 -9.87 8.17 -0.34
C ARG A 33 -10.70 7.12 0.39
N GLU A 34 -11.59 6.45 -0.34
CA GLU A 34 -12.41 5.37 0.21
C GLU A 34 -11.53 4.22 0.74
N SER A 35 -10.63 3.68 -0.08
CA SER A 35 -9.68 2.65 0.34
C SER A 35 -8.82 3.10 1.51
N VAL A 36 -8.30 4.33 1.49
CA VAL A 36 -7.48 4.88 2.59
C VAL A 36 -8.27 4.91 3.90
N VAL A 37 -9.48 5.46 3.86
CA VAL A 37 -10.35 5.58 5.03
C VAL A 37 -10.69 4.20 5.57
N PHE A 38 -11.17 3.28 4.75
CA PHE A 38 -11.54 1.94 5.24
C PHE A 38 -10.33 1.15 5.74
N THR A 39 -9.17 1.28 5.10
CA THR A 39 -7.98 0.50 5.49
C THR A 39 -7.34 0.98 6.78
N LEU A 40 -7.35 2.31 7.00
CA LEU A 40 -6.70 2.90 8.16
C LEU A 40 -7.66 3.15 9.33
N MET A 41 -8.89 3.58 9.05
CA MET A 41 -9.87 3.92 10.10
C MET A 41 -10.59 2.70 10.66
N PHE A 42 -10.90 1.69 9.83
CA PHE A 42 -11.62 0.52 10.32
C PHE A 42 -10.87 -0.19 11.46
N PRO A 43 -9.54 -0.47 11.36
CA PRO A 43 -8.79 -1.05 12.48
C PRO A 43 -8.76 -0.16 13.72
N VAL A 44 -8.63 1.16 13.55
CA VAL A 44 -8.61 2.13 14.65
C VAL A 44 -9.94 2.17 15.38
N ILE A 45 -11.04 2.29 14.66
CA ILE A 45 -12.38 2.30 15.24
C ILE A 45 -12.63 1.01 16.02
N LEU A 46 -12.25 -0.13 15.44
CA LEU A 46 -12.38 -1.43 16.07
C LEU A 46 -11.55 -1.50 17.37
N LEU A 47 -10.29 -1.06 17.35
CA LEU A 47 -9.46 -1.02 18.56
C LEU A 47 -10.02 -0.08 19.63
N VAL A 48 -10.45 1.14 19.26
CA VAL A 48 -10.98 2.12 20.21
C VAL A 48 -12.29 1.65 20.84
N VAL A 49 -13.23 1.16 20.03
CA VAL A 49 -14.53 0.71 20.52
C VAL A 49 -14.39 -0.50 21.45
N PHE A 50 -13.63 -1.51 21.03
CA PHE A 50 -13.44 -2.69 21.87
C PHE A 50 -12.53 -2.40 23.07
N GLY A 51 -11.48 -1.60 22.91
CA GLY A 51 -10.60 -1.19 24.01
C GLY A 51 -11.32 -0.37 25.07
N ALA A 52 -12.26 0.51 24.68
CA ALA A 52 -13.07 1.28 25.63
C ALA A 52 -14.10 0.43 26.37
N VAL A 53 -14.63 -0.62 25.74
CA VAL A 53 -15.65 -1.50 26.35
C VAL A 53 -15.03 -2.63 27.17
N LEU A 54 -13.85 -3.12 26.76
CA LEU A 54 -13.19 -4.31 27.32
C LEU A 54 -11.86 -3.94 28.00
N ASP A 55 -11.85 -2.89 28.83
CA ASP A 55 -10.64 -2.46 29.53
C ASP A 55 -10.40 -3.26 30.82
N TYR A 56 -9.92 -4.50 30.67
CA TYR A 56 -9.50 -5.34 31.80
C TYR A 56 -8.12 -5.96 31.54
N GLU A 57 -7.46 -6.33 32.62
CA GLU A 57 -6.17 -7.04 32.57
C GLU A 57 -6.39 -8.53 32.29
N ILE A 58 -5.71 -9.08 31.29
CA ILE A 58 -5.76 -10.52 30.98
C ILE A 58 -4.75 -11.30 31.86
N GLY A 59 -3.83 -10.57 32.52
CA GLY A 59 -2.82 -11.08 33.43
C GLY A 59 -1.40 -10.78 32.95
N GLY A 60 -0.45 -10.73 33.90
CA GLY A 60 0.96 -10.46 33.60
C GLY A 60 1.24 -9.01 33.20
N GLY A 61 0.38 -8.05 33.60
CA GLY A 61 0.51 -6.64 33.24
C GLY A 61 0.09 -6.32 31.80
N VAL A 62 -0.55 -7.25 31.09
CA VAL A 62 -1.04 -7.05 29.72
C VAL A 62 -2.54 -6.75 29.74
N THR A 63 -2.91 -5.60 29.17
CA THR A 63 -4.32 -5.23 29.01
C THR A 63 -4.95 -5.95 27.82
N PHE A 64 -6.27 -6.14 27.85
CA PHE A 64 -7.02 -6.68 26.71
C PHE A 64 -6.76 -5.89 25.43
N THR A 65 -6.72 -4.57 25.53
CA THR A 65 -6.41 -3.67 24.41
C THR A 65 -5.06 -3.98 23.76
N GLN A 66 -4.01 -4.25 24.55
CA GLN A 66 -2.69 -4.60 24.03
C GLN A 66 -2.68 -5.96 23.30
N TYR A 67 -3.34 -6.96 23.87
CA TYR A 67 -3.47 -8.28 23.23
C TYR A 67 -4.30 -8.18 21.94
N PHE A 68 -5.42 -7.46 21.99
CA PHE A 68 -6.32 -7.27 20.87
C PHE A 68 -5.66 -6.47 19.72
N MET A 69 -4.87 -5.45 20.05
CA MET A 69 -4.09 -4.66 19.09
C MET A 69 -3.25 -5.54 18.15
N ALA A 70 -2.61 -6.61 18.65
CA ALA A 70 -1.83 -7.52 17.82
C ALA A 70 -2.68 -8.19 16.73
N GLY A 71 -3.90 -8.62 17.08
CA GLY A 71 -4.86 -9.20 16.13
C GLY A 71 -5.39 -8.16 15.14
N VAL A 72 -5.66 -6.93 15.62
CA VAL A 72 -6.10 -5.81 14.76
C VAL A 72 -5.02 -5.41 13.76
N ILE A 73 -3.76 -5.38 14.17
CA ILE A 73 -2.61 -5.16 13.29
C ILE A 73 -2.57 -6.25 12.21
N ALA A 74 -2.69 -7.52 12.60
CA ALA A 74 -2.68 -8.64 11.65
C ALA A 74 -3.81 -8.52 10.62
N ALA A 75 -5.03 -8.17 11.06
CA ALA A 75 -6.16 -7.93 10.18
C ALA A 75 -5.91 -6.74 9.23
N GLY A 76 -5.34 -5.64 9.73
CA GLY A 76 -4.96 -4.47 8.92
C GLY A 76 -3.90 -4.80 7.85
N ILE A 77 -2.92 -5.64 8.19
CA ILE A 77 -1.91 -6.12 7.24
C ILE A 77 -2.57 -6.94 6.13
N LEU A 78 -3.46 -7.87 6.48
CA LEU A 78 -4.21 -8.66 5.48
C LEU A 78 -5.07 -7.78 4.58
N GLY A 79 -5.74 -6.77 5.14
CA GLY A 79 -6.51 -5.78 4.38
C GLY A 79 -5.64 -5.03 3.36
N ALA A 80 -4.48 -4.53 3.79
CA ALA A 80 -3.55 -3.80 2.92
C ALA A 80 -2.93 -4.68 1.83
N SER A 81 -2.47 -5.88 2.21
CA SER A 81 -1.67 -6.75 1.33
C SER A 81 -2.49 -7.64 0.40
N LEU A 82 -3.67 -8.12 0.82
CA LEU A 82 -4.52 -8.94 -0.02
C LEU A 82 -5.67 -8.14 -0.61
N GLN A 83 -6.50 -7.52 0.23
CA GLN A 83 -7.75 -6.91 -0.22
C GLN A 83 -7.51 -5.67 -1.09
N ASN A 84 -6.84 -4.65 -0.57
CA ASN A 84 -6.60 -3.42 -1.32
C ASN A 84 -5.73 -3.64 -2.55
N MET A 85 -4.68 -4.44 -2.42
CA MET A 85 -3.80 -4.75 -3.53
C MET A 85 -4.57 -5.48 -4.64
N ALA A 86 -5.40 -6.48 -4.29
CA ALA A 86 -6.20 -7.20 -5.28
C ALA A 86 -7.24 -6.30 -5.97
N ILE A 87 -7.94 -5.46 -5.21
CA ILE A 87 -8.90 -4.48 -5.75
C ILE A 87 -8.19 -3.53 -6.70
N GLY A 88 -7.06 -2.94 -6.29
CA GLY A 88 -6.30 -2.01 -7.14
C GLY A 88 -5.83 -2.66 -8.45
N ILE A 89 -5.27 -3.87 -8.39
CA ILE A 89 -4.85 -4.60 -9.60
C ILE A 89 -6.06 -4.93 -10.49
N ALA A 90 -7.20 -5.33 -9.91
CA ALA A 90 -8.42 -5.60 -10.66
C ALA A 90 -8.95 -4.34 -11.36
N THR A 91 -8.93 -3.20 -10.68
CA THR A 91 -9.30 -1.90 -11.25
C THR A 91 -8.38 -1.53 -12.41
N GLU A 92 -7.06 -1.60 -12.25
CA GLU A 92 -6.09 -1.31 -13.30
C GLU A 92 -6.13 -2.29 -14.49
N ARG A 93 -6.65 -3.49 -14.25
CA ARG A 93 -6.93 -4.45 -15.31
C ARG A 93 -8.19 -4.05 -16.07
N SER A 94 -9.22 -3.58 -15.36
CA SER A 94 -10.53 -3.24 -15.93
C SER A 94 -10.52 -1.96 -16.76
N ASP A 95 -9.71 -0.96 -16.37
CA ASP A 95 -9.59 0.34 -17.07
C ASP A 95 -8.53 0.33 -18.19
N GLY A 96 -7.79 -0.77 -18.34
CA GLY A 96 -6.74 -0.92 -19.34
C GLY A 96 -5.38 -0.31 -18.95
N THR A 97 -5.23 0.22 -17.73
CA THR A 97 -3.97 0.79 -17.23
C THR A 97 -2.82 -0.23 -17.33
N LEU A 98 -3.06 -1.50 -16.98
CA LEU A 98 -2.06 -2.56 -17.12
C LEU A 98 -1.64 -2.81 -18.57
N LYS A 99 -2.58 -2.69 -19.53
CA LYS A 99 -2.30 -2.86 -20.96
C LYS A 99 -1.44 -1.71 -21.50
N ASN A 100 -1.76 -0.48 -21.08
CA ASN A 100 -0.96 0.70 -21.42
C ASN A 100 0.45 0.60 -20.84
N LEU A 101 0.57 0.16 -19.58
CA LEU A 101 1.85 0.00 -18.90
C LEU A 101 2.73 -1.06 -19.57
N ALA A 102 2.12 -2.15 -20.05
CA ALA A 102 2.81 -3.20 -20.80
C ALA A 102 3.34 -2.73 -22.17
N GLY A 103 2.79 -1.65 -22.74
CA GLY A 103 3.28 -1.03 -23.97
C GLY A 103 4.45 -0.06 -23.76
N THR A 104 4.80 0.26 -22.52
CA THR A 104 5.94 1.13 -22.21
C THR A 104 7.26 0.34 -22.15
N PRO A 105 8.42 0.96 -22.39
CA PRO A 105 9.73 0.31 -22.22
C PRO A 105 10.09 0.01 -20.75
N MET A 106 9.12 0.09 -19.82
CA MET A 106 9.32 -0.15 -18.40
C MET A 106 9.36 -1.66 -18.10
N PRO A 107 10.31 -2.15 -17.29
CA PRO A 107 10.33 -3.55 -16.88
C PRO A 107 9.12 -3.88 -15.98
N LYS A 108 8.47 -5.02 -16.23
CA LYS A 108 7.31 -5.49 -15.44
C LYS A 108 7.60 -5.60 -13.94
N SER A 109 8.85 -5.89 -13.56
CA SER A 109 9.30 -5.93 -12.16
C SER A 109 9.15 -4.58 -11.45
N ALA A 110 9.27 -3.45 -12.16
CA ALA A 110 9.11 -2.13 -11.55
C ALA A 110 7.68 -1.87 -11.05
N TYR A 111 6.69 -2.42 -11.75
CA TYR A 111 5.30 -2.40 -11.31
C TYR A 111 5.12 -3.16 -9.99
N PHE A 112 5.56 -4.42 -9.94
CA PHE A 112 5.43 -5.26 -8.74
C PHE A 112 6.19 -4.68 -7.54
N VAL A 113 7.40 -4.16 -7.75
CA VAL A 113 8.15 -3.47 -6.68
C VAL A 113 7.40 -2.25 -6.17
N GLY A 114 6.73 -1.51 -7.06
CA GLY A 114 5.88 -0.39 -6.69
C GLY A 114 4.70 -0.82 -5.81
N LYS A 115 3.99 -1.90 -6.19
CA LYS A 115 2.89 -2.47 -5.38
C LYS A 115 3.38 -2.93 -4.01
N ILE A 116 4.51 -3.64 -3.95
CA ILE A 116 5.10 -4.08 -2.68
C ILE A 116 5.44 -2.88 -1.80
N ALA A 117 6.09 -1.85 -2.36
CA ALA A 117 6.42 -0.63 -1.62
C ALA A 117 5.17 0.08 -1.08
N GLN A 118 4.09 0.12 -1.87
CA GLN A 118 2.81 0.66 -1.43
C GLN A 118 2.21 -0.15 -0.28
N VAL A 119 2.19 -1.49 -0.37
CA VAL A 119 1.69 -2.36 0.70
C VAL A 119 2.48 -2.16 1.99
N VAL A 120 3.82 -2.16 1.91
CA VAL A 120 4.71 -1.93 3.06
C VAL A 120 4.44 -0.57 3.69
N ALA A 121 4.33 0.50 2.89
CA ALA A 121 4.06 1.83 3.39
C ALA A 121 2.72 1.93 4.13
N VAL A 122 1.66 1.31 3.58
CA VAL A 122 0.33 1.28 4.22
C VAL A 122 0.36 0.45 5.50
N THR A 123 1.00 -0.72 5.48
CA THR A 123 1.18 -1.55 6.69
C THR A 123 1.91 -0.78 7.80
N VAL A 124 3.02 -0.11 7.49
CA VAL A 124 3.76 0.70 8.45
C VAL A 124 2.87 1.83 8.99
N ALA A 125 2.12 2.51 8.12
CA ALA A 125 1.19 3.55 8.55
C ALA A 125 0.12 3.00 9.51
N THR A 126 -0.51 1.87 9.19
CA THR A 126 -1.50 1.23 10.06
C THR A 126 -0.90 0.87 11.42
N ILE A 127 0.29 0.27 11.45
CA ILE A 127 0.96 -0.10 12.71
C ILE A 127 1.26 1.15 13.55
N VAL A 128 1.86 2.18 12.94
CA VAL A 128 2.19 3.43 13.65
C VAL A 128 0.94 4.08 14.22
N ILE A 129 -0.15 4.14 13.45
CA ILE A 129 -1.41 4.70 13.91
C ILE A 129 -1.95 3.90 15.12
N LEU A 130 -1.97 2.56 15.03
CA LEU A 130 -2.49 1.72 16.12
C LEU A 130 -1.62 1.78 17.38
N LEU A 131 -0.31 2.02 17.27
CA LEU A 131 0.58 2.19 18.42
C LEU A 131 0.46 3.55 19.10
N VAL A 132 -0.03 4.57 18.38
CA VAL A 132 -0.23 5.93 18.91
C VAL A 132 -1.58 6.06 19.63
N VAL A 133 -2.56 5.24 19.23
CA VAL A 133 -3.89 5.15 19.85
C VAL A 133 -3.79 4.43 21.20
#